data_AF-A0A9P5PNZ1-F1
#
_entry.id   AF-A0A9P5PNZ1-F1
#
_cell.length_a   1.000
_cell.length_b   1.000
_cell.length_c   1.000
_cell.angle_alpha   90.00
_cell.angle_beta   90.00
_cell.angle_gamma   90.00
#
_symmetry.space_group_name_H-M   'P 1'
#
loop_
_entity.id
_entity.type
_entity.pdbx_description
1 polymer ?
#
loop_
_entity_poly.entity_id
_entity_poly.type
_entity_poly.pdbx_seq_one_letter_code
_entity_poly.pdbx_strand_id
1 'polypeptide(L)'
;MVAPDNIVDIALELTKKAIEVTGGPAAWDALSPDERMQRNIELTTDVIHHFGQQDSDKLSREQKAKVDFCVWCGCAMHKDLNAHKGRSGMAKTAMYWDQKNKTAPIYLPNKDNKAAARLCNDAKKACIEKISSRGAIKLSRAPQFYYCDAATKIPVHLPVYWEMLELIQDEKQSGQFTNIEYNIFQALHDIPTLTELAAHALYGQSITYPYLCVARKAGMSHFELEVIHKSLLSHLKRLIKEPKLLCGLDASLDTAALDIKGWEGPEAVFAILALEPQIPDLEGVLVYLLEGALETWTRFSTDVLDQQIPSGIDPTRIYAPATNDNNESMMAGLRQEKIHVLNATLDYTNAKQQLKRQNTHTYLADKLNTPESWQYLQKRKREEEAAGGARQKRKLIVEVSKKKVGFRREKKAKRKEKKAAKDAQVKACTPLTSVLWLQEVLDAVKQSPPGPNAKEIKVSDLDLQLDWHRARQQQLGVENQA
;
A
#
# COMPACT_ATOMS: atom_id res chain seq x y z
N MET A 1 4.27 25.22 34.05
CA MET A 1 3.11 26.00 33.53
C MET A 1 2.12 26.13 34.67
N VAL A 2 1.85 27.35 35.12
CA VAL A 2 0.79 27.64 36.09
C VAL A 2 -0.51 27.76 35.29
N ALA A 3 -1.59 27.14 35.76
CA ALA A 3 -2.89 27.28 35.11
C ALA A 3 -3.31 28.77 35.17
N PRO A 4 -3.69 29.42 34.05
CA PRO A 4 -4.15 30.81 34.08
C PRO A 4 -5.26 31.01 35.12
N ASP A 5 -5.12 32.07 35.93
CA ASP A 5 -5.99 32.35 37.09
C ASP A 5 -7.47 32.51 36.72
N ASN A 6 -7.78 32.75 35.44
CA ASN A 6 -9.12 32.97 34.90
C ASN A 6 -9.68 31.79 34.07
N ILE A 7 -9.04 30.60 34.08
CA ILE A 7 -9.55 29.43 33.34
C ILE A 7 -10.99 29.09 33.74
N VAL A 8 -11.28 29.15 35.05
CA VAL A 8 -12.61 28.80 35.58
C VAL A 8 -13.66 29.77 35.06
N ASP A 9 -13.37 31.06 35.02
CA ASP A 9 -14.30 32.09 34.55
C ASP A 9 -14.61 31.95 33.06
N ILE A 10 -13.59 31.72 32.23
CA ILE A 10 -13.75 31.52 30.78
C ILE A 10 -14.49 30.21 30.49
N ALA A 11 -14.16 29.13 31.21
CA ALA A 11 -14.85 27.85 31.08
C ALA A 11 -16.33 27.97 31.46
N LEU A 12 -16.65 28.72 32.53
CA LEU A 12 -18.03 29.01 32.94
C LEU A 12 -18.78 29.84 31.90
N GLU A 13 -18.14 30.85 31.31
CA GLU A 13 -18.75 31.68 30.26
C GLU A 13 -19.05 30.86 28.99
N LEU A 14 -18.09 30.07 28.52
CA LEU A 14 -18.28 29.21 27.34
C LEU A 14 -19.31 28.11 27.60
N THR A 15 -19.32 27.54 28.81
CA THR A 15 -20.34 26.55 29.20
C THR A 15 -21.74 27.16 29.19
N LYS A 16 -21.91 28.39 29.69
CA LYS A 16 -23.20 29.10 29.63
C LYS A 16 -23.65 29.30 28.18
N LYS A 17 -22.76 29.75 27.29
CA LYS A 17 -23.07 29.92 25.86
C LYS A 17 -23.45 28.59 25.20
N ALA A 18 -22.74 27.50 25.49
CA ALA A 18 -23.06 26.18 24.94
C ALA A 18 -24.44 25.66 25.41
N ILE A 19 -24.79 25.90 26.68
CA ILE A 19 -26.11 25.57 27.22
C ILE A 19 -27.20 26.39 26.53
N GLU A 20 -26.99 27.69 26.30
CA GLU A 20 -27.92 28.55 25.58
C GLU A 20 -28.12 28.10 24.12
N VAL A 21 -27.03 27.77 23.40
CA VAL A 21 -27.08 27.25 22.03
C VAL A 21 -27.85 25.92 21.94
N THR A 22 -27.80 25.12 23.00
CA THR A 22 -28.53 23.84 23.09
C THR A 22 -30.03 24.04 23.36
N GLY A 23 -30.48 25.28 23.61
CA GLY A 23 -31.88 25.59 23.93
C GLY A 23 -32.14 25.74 25.43
N GLY A 24 -31.09 25.93 26.24
CA GLY A 24 -31.16 26.15 27.68
C GLY A 24 -30.89 24.91 28.53
N PRO A 25 -30.89 25.05 29.87
CA PRO A 25 -30.49 23.99 30.80
C PRO A 25 -31.30 22.70 30.67
N ALA A 26 -32.61 22.81 30.45
CA ALA A 26 -33.50 21.64 30.31
C ALA A 26 -33.20 20.81 29.05
N ALA A 27 -32.84 21.48 27.94
CA ALA A 27 -32.45 20.80 26.71
C ALA A 27 -31.05 20.18 26.83
N TRP A 28 -30.13 20.84 27.56
CA TRP A 28 -28.80 20.33 27.86
C TRP A 28 -28.84 19.07 28.74
N ASP A 29 -29.68 19.06 29.79
CA ASP A 29 -29.83 17.91 30.66
C ASP A 29 -30.58 16.74 30.01
N ALA A 30 -31.34 17.01 28.94
CA ALA A 30 -32.01 16.00 28.13
C ALA A 30 -31.10 15.32 27.09
N LEU A 31 -29.86 15.82 26.89
CA LEU A 31 -28.89 15.20 25.98
C LEU A 31 -28.50 13.80 26.45
N SER A 32 -28.25 12.91 25.49
CA SER A 32 -27.67 11.60 25.81
C SER A 32 -26.25 11.74 26.40
N PRO A 33 -25.76 10.75 27.16
CA PRO A 33 -24.39 10.79 27.69
C PRO A 33 -23.31 10.97 26.61
N ASP A 34 -23.50 10.36 25.44
CA ASP A 34 -22.56 10.47 24.31
C ASP A 34 -22.58 11.86 23.68
N GLU A 35 -23.76 12.46 23.49
CA GLU A 35 -23.89 13.82 22.98
C GLU A 35 -23.31 14.85 23.94
N ARG A 36 -23.60 14.71 25.24
CA ARG A 36 -23.04 15.57 26.29
C ARG A 36 -21.52 15.45 26.36
N MET A 37 -20.98 14.25 26.20
CA MET A 37 -19.52 14.03 26.12
C MET A 37 -18.92 14.75 24.91
N GLN A 38 -19.52 14.61 23.73
CA GLN A 38 -19.06 15.28 22.52
C GLN A 38 -19.07 16.80 22.67
N ARG A 39 -20.14 17.37 23.25
CA ARG A 39 -20.23 18.82 23.54
C ARG A 39 -19.20 19.29 24.56
N ASN A 40 -18.88 18.48 25.56
CA ASN A 40 -17.81 18.81 26.51
C ASN A 40 -16.42 18.78 25.87
N ILE A 41 -16.18 17.89 24.90
CA ILE A 41 -14.94 17.87 24.11
C ILE A 41 -14.84 19.14 23.25
N GLU A 42 -15.93 19.56 22.62
CA GLU A 42 -16.02 20.82 21.87
C GLU A 42 -15.71 22.03 22.78
N LEU A 43 -16.39 22.13 23.93
CA LEU A 43 -16.13 23.17 24.94
C LEU A 43 -14.68 23.21 25.41
N THR A 44 -14.09 22.04 25.67
CA THR A 44 -12.67 21.95 26.07
C THR A 44 -11.77 22.47 24.96
N THR A 45 -12.10 22.17 23.70
CA THR A 45 -11.38 22.66 22.53
C THR A 45 -11.50 24.19 22.40
N ASP A 46 -12.69 24.75 22.62
CA ASP A 46 -12.92 26.20 22.60
C ASP A 46 -12.13 26.95 23.69
N VAL A 47 -12.08 26.39 24.91
CA VAL A 47 -11.26 26.94 26.00
C VAL A 47 -9.78 26.94 25.60
N ILE A 48 -9.28 25.82 25.05
CA ILE A 48 -7.89 25.71 24.58
C ILE A 48 -7.61 26.74 23.48
N HIS A 49 -8.51 26.89 22.51
CA HIS A 49 -8.36 27.88 21.44
C HIS A 49 -8.38 29.32 21.95
N HIS A 50 -9.23 29.65 22.95
CA HIS A 50 -9.28 30.99 23.52
C HIS A 50 -7.93 31.40 24.11
N PHE A 51 -7.35 30.56 24.97
CA PHE A 51 -6.05 30.85 25.58
C PHE A 51 -4.91 30.76 24.55
N GLY A 52 -4.95 29.77 23.67
CA GLY A 52 -3.97 29.62 22.59
C GLY A 52 -3.94 30.83 21.66
N GLN A 53 -5.11 31.41 21.34
CA GLN A 53 -5.21 32.61 20.52
C GLN A 53 -4.67 33.84 21.25
N GLN A 54 -5.02 34.05 22.53
CA GLN A 54 -4.49 35.15 23.33
C GLN A 54 -2.96 35.10 23.44
N ASP A 55 -2.39 33.92 23.68
CA ASP A 55 -0.95 33.76 23.78
C ASP A 55 -0.27 33.88 22.41
N SER A 56 -0.90 33.36 21.35
CA SER A 56 -0.45 33.58 19.98
C SER A 56 -0.39 35.07 19.66
N ASP A 57 -1.42 35.85 19.99
CA ASP A 57 -1.47 37.29 19.67
C ASP A 57 -0.42 38.15 20.38
N LYS A 58 0.15 37.65 21.48
CA LYS A 58 1.31 38.28 22.13
C LYS A 58 2.63 38.03 21.39
N LEU A 59 2.69 37.03 20.51
CA LEU A 59 3.90 36.69 19.77
C LEU A 59 4.13 37.67 18.60
N SER A 60 5.38 38.07 18.42
CA SER A 60 5.83 38.78 17.23
C SER A 60 5.65 37.93 15.96
N ARG A 61 5.66 38.57 14.79
CA ARG A 61 5.57 37.87 13.49
C ARG A 61 6.63 36.77 13.33
N GLU A 62 7.84 37.00 13.83
CA GLU A 62 8.94 36.01 13.78
C GLU A 62 8.69 34.82 14.73
N GLN A 63 8.15 35.08 15.92
CA GLN A 63 7.82 34.02 16.89
C GLN A 63 6.61 33.18 16.42
N LYS A 64 5.56 33.82 15.90
CA LYS A 64 4.43 33.11 15.27
C LYS A 64 4.93 32.18 14.15
N ALA A 65 5.78 32.70 13.26
CA ALA A 65 6.37 31.90 12.19
C ALA A 65 7.16 30.68 12.69
N LYS A 66 7.78 30.73 13.88
CA LYS A 66 8.48 29.59 14.48
C LYS A 66 7.51 28.57 15.11
N VAL A 67 6.42 29.03 15.72
CA VAL A 67 5.38 28.16 16.31
C VAL A 67 4.56 27.45 15.23
N ASP A 68 4.23 28.17 14.15
CA ASP A 68 3.45 27.65 13.03
C ASP A 68 4.30 26.81 12.06
N PHE A 69 5.63 26.83 12.20
CA PHE A 69 6.52 26.09 11.33
C PHE A 69 6.34 24.58 11.49
N CYS A 70 5.68 23.99 10.50
CA CYS A 70 5.59 22.55 10.32
C CYS A 70 6.40 22.14 9.09
N VAL A 71 7.24 21.11 9.26
CA VAL A 71 8.00 20.51 8.17
C VAL A 71 7.41 19.14 7.85
N TRP A 72 7.24 18.85 6.57
CA TRP A 72 6.88 17.51 6.11
C TRP A 72 8.12 16.85 5.53
N CYS A 73 8.63 15.81 6.18
CA CYS A 73 9.81 15.09 5.71
C CYS A 73 9.42 13.68 5.27
N GLY A 74 9.40 13.43 3.96
CA GLY A 74 9.18 12.10 3.42
C GLY A 74 10.38 11.17 3.65
N CYS A 75 10.13 9.90 4.00
CA CYS A 75 11.19 8.89 4.14
C CYS A 75 11.87 8.62 2.78
N ALA A 76 13.20 8.79 2.72
CA ALA A 76 14.00 8.56 1.52
C ALA A 76 13.81 7.15 0.91
N MET A 77 13.68 6.12 1.75
CA MET A 77 13.48 4.73 1.30
C MET A 77 12.17 4.55 0.54
N HIS A 78 11.10 5.15 1.07
CA HIS A 78 9.78 5.08 0.44
C HIS A 78 9.74 5.92 -0.85
N LYS A 79 10.50 7.01 -0.94
CA LYS A 79 10.61 7.81 -2.17
C LYS A 79 11.20 6.97 -3.31
N ASP A 80 12.36 6.36 -3.09
CA ASP A 80 12.99 5.51 -4.12
C ASP A 80 12.11 4.31 -4.48
N LEU A 81 11.54 3.64 -3.46
CA LEU A 81 10.67 2.50 -3.69
C LEU A 81 9.49 2.88 -4.56
N ASN A 82 8.83 3.99 -4.24
CA ASN A 82 7.67 4.45 -4.99
C ASN A 82 8.03 5.06 -6.36
N ALA A 83 9.27 5.51 -6.58
CA ALA A 83 9.71 6.04 -7.86
C ALA A 83 9.77 4.98 -8.96
N HIS A 84 10.34 3.80 -8.67
CA HIS A 84 10.41 2.72 -9.65
C HIS A 84 9.22 1.75 -9.58
N LYS A 85 8.74 1.39 -8.38
CA LYS A 85 7.61 0.44 -8.20
C LYS A 85 6.22 1.08 -8.34
N GLY A 86 6.10 2.36 -8.01
CA GLY A 86 4.82 3.02 -7.78
C GLY A 86 3.98 3.26 -9.04
N ARG A 87 3.06 4.22 -8.98
CA ARG A 87 2.11 4.56 -10.07
C ARG A 87 2.76 5.10 -11.35
N SER A 88 4.08 5.13 -11.45
CA SER A 88 4.81 5.93 -12.44
C SER A 88 5.81 5.08 -13.21
N GLY A 89 6.93 4.63 -12.62
CA GLY A 89 7.93 3.80 -13.30
C GLY A 89 7.33 2.56 -13.96
N MET A 90 6.70 1.72 -13.14
CA MET A 90 6.04 0.50 -13.60
C MET A 90 4.72 0.69 -14.35
N ALA A 91 3.98 1.74 -14.02
CA ALA A 91 2.81 2.06 -14.82
C ALA A 91 3.23 2.47 -16.24
N LYS A 92 4.34 3.20 -16.40
CA LYS A 92 4.88 3.59 -17.70
C LYS A 92 5.49 2.41 -18.45
N THR A 93 6.19 1.48 -17.81
CA THR A 93 6.62 0.26 -18.53
C THR A 93 5.43 -0.54 -19.03
N ALA A 94 4.32 -0.60 -18.28
CA ALA A 94 3.09 -1.20 -18.80
C ALA A 94 2.51 -0.43 -20.01
N MET A 95 2.63 0.90 -20.02
CA MET A 95 2.24 1.73 -21.18
C MET A 95 3.15 1.53 -22.39
N TYR A 96 4.44 1.21 -22.20
CA TYR A 96 5.36 0.91 -23.31
C TYR A 96 4.82 -0.23 -24.17
N TRP A 97 4.46 -1.35 -23.54
CA TRP A 97 3.96 -2.53 -24.24
C TRP A 97 2.67 -2.22 -25.03
N ASP A 98 1.77 -1.44 -24.44
CA ASP A 98 0.51 -1.02 -25.07
C ASP A 98 0.74 -0.04 -26.23
N GLN A 99 1.48 1.05 -25.99
CA GLN A 99 1.71 2.11 -26.97
C GLN A 99 2.59 1.68 -28.15
N LYS A 100 3.51 0.74 -27.93
CA LYS A 100 4.33 0.16 -29.00
C LYS A 100 3.68 -1.04 -29.67
N ASN A 101 2.46 -1.41 -29.25
CA ASN A 101 1.71 -2.56 -29.77
C ASN A 101 2.54 -3.87 -29.72
N LYS A 102 3.17 -4.11 -28.57
CA LYS A 102 4.03 -5.28 -28.31
C LYS A 102 3.41 -6.19 -27.26
N THR A 103 3.82 -7.47 -27.30
CA THR A 103 3.37 -8.46 -26.32
C THR A 103 3.82 -8.07 -24.91
N ALA A 104 2.86 -7.78 -24.04
CA ALA A 104 3.14 -7.46 -22.65
C ALA A 104 3.51 -8.72 -21.84
N PRO A 105 4.17 -8.56 -20.69
CA PRO A 105 4.52 -9.66 -19.80
C PRO A 105 3.33 -10.49 -19.34
N ILE A 106 3.60 -11.77 -19.11
CA ILE A 106 2.58 -12.72 -18.68
C ILE A 106 1.95 -12.36 -17.32
N TYR A 107 0.65 -12.60 -17.20
CA TYR A 107 -0.05 -12.47 -15.93
C TYR A 107 0.21 -13.70 -15.05
N LEU A 108 0.46 -13.51 -13.76
CA LEU A 108 0.78 -14.62 -12.84
C LEU A 108 -0.36 -14.82 -11.83
N PRO A 109 -1.51 -15.42 -12.19
CA PRO A 109 -2.69 -15.42 -11.33
C PRO A 109 -2.45 -16.19 -10.03
N ASN A 110 -3.01 -15.72 -8.91
CA ASN A 110 -3.03 -16.54 -7.69
C ASN A 110 -3.96 -17.76 -7.90
N LYS A 111 -3.91 -18.73 -6.99
CA LYS A 111 -4.67 -19.99 -7.11
C LYS A 111 -6.17 -19.75 -7.31
N ASP A 112 -6.74 -18.79 -6.57
CA ASP A 112 -8.16 -18.46 -6.63
C ASP A 112 -8.54 -17.81 -7.98
N ASN A 113 -7.71 -16.87 -8.46
CA ASN A 113 -7.90 -16.23 -9.75
C ASN A 113 -7.75 -17.22 -10.90
N LYS A 114 -6.79 -18.15 -10.82
CA LYS A 114 -6.61 -19.20 -11.84
C LYS A 114 -7.81 -20.15 -11.87
N ALA A 115 -8.33 -20.54 -10.70
CA ALA A 115 -9.53 -21.35 -10.60
C ALA A 115 -10.76 -20.60 -11.13
N ALA A 116 -10.92 -19.32 -10.78
CA ALA A 116 -12.00 -18.48 -11.26
C ALA A 116 -11.94 -18.29 -12.80
N ALA A 117 -10.75 -18.09 -13.37
CA ALA A 117 -10.57 -17.92 -14.82
C ALA A 117 -11.00 -19.17 -15.61
N ARG A 118 -10.82 -20.38 -15.05
CA ARG A 118 -11.27 -21.64 -15.68
C ARG A 118 -12.79 -21.82 -15.69
N LEU A 119 -13.50 -21.15 -14.77
CA LEU A 119 -14.94 -21.29 -14.58
C LEU A 119 -15.73 -20.12 -15.20
N CYS A 120 -15.05 -19.18 -15.86
CA CYS A 120 -15.61 -17.91 -16.30
C CYS A 120 -15.68 -17.82 -17.81
N ASN A 121 -16.66 -17.06 -18.32
CA ASN A 121 -16.70 -16.61 -19.71
C ASN A 121 -15.60 -15.58 -19.99
N ASP A 122 -15.33 -15.32 -21.27
CA ASP A 122 -14.22 -14.48 -21.73
C ASP A 122 -14.21 -13.08 -21.10
N ALA A 123 -15.38 -12.47 -20.92
CA ALA A 123 -15.49 -11.16 -20.26
C ALA A 123 -15.02 -11.18 -18.80
N LYS A 124 -15.33 -12.24 -18.03
CA LYS A 124 -14.86 -12.38 -16.64
C LYS A 124 -13.40 -12.82 -16.59
N LYS A 125 -12.93 -13.62 -17.55
CA LYS A 125 -11.52 -13.97 -17.70
C LYS A 125 -10.67 -12.71 -17.92
N ALA A 126 -11.09 -11.83 -18.82
CA ALA A 126 -10.46 -10.53 -19.05
C ALA A 126 -10.47 -9.63 -17.79
N CYS A 127 -11.53 -9.66 -16.98
CA CYS A 127 -11.57 -8.94 -15.70
C CYS A 127 -10.56 -9.51 -14.68
N ILE A 128 -10.44 -10.84 -14.60
CA ILE A 128 -9.47 -11.51 -13.71
C ILE A 128 -8.03 -11.21 -14.17
N GLU A 129 -7.78 -11.15 -15.47
CA GLU A 129 -6.49 -10.75 -16.05
C GLU A 129 -6.14 -9.30 -15.71
N LYS A 130 -7.12 -8.37 -15.72
CA LYS A 130 -6.92 -6.97 -15.30
C LYS A 130 -6.60 -6.82 -13.82
N ILE A 131 -7.19 -7.65 -12.95
CA ILE A 131 -6.97 -7.59 -11.49
C ILE A 131 -5.71 -8.35 -11.08
N SER A 132 -5.25 -9.30 -11.90
CA SER A 132 -4.04 -10.08 -11.64
C SER A 132 -2.80 -9.28 -12.04
N SER A 133 -1.90 -9.10 -11.07
CA SER A 133 -0.56 -8.56 -11.34
C SER A 133 0.26 -9.49 -12.26
N ARG A 134 1.23 -8.90 -12.98
CA ARG A 134 2.02 -9.51 -14.06
C ARG A 134 3.51 -9.15 -13.98
N GLY A 135 4.33 -9.80 -14.81
CA GLY A 135 5.71 -9.40 -15.10
C GLY A 135 6.66 -9.32 -13.89
N ALA A 136 7.68 -8.48 -14.04
CA ALA A 136 8.81 -8.40 -13.12
C ALA A 136 8.37 -8.05 -11.69
N ILE A 137 7.44 -7.10 -11.53
CA ILE A 137 6.95 -6.64 -10.21
C ILE A 137 6.39 -7.79 -9.40
N LYS A 138 5.65 -8.68 -10.04
CA LYS A 138 5.01 -9.79 -9.34
C LYS A 138 6.01 -10.88 -9.01
N LEU A 139 6.92 -11.16 -9.94
CA LEU A 139 7.97 -12.15 -9.73
C LEU A 139 8.92 -11.73 -8.61
N SER A 140 9.33 -10.46 -8.58
CA SER A 140 10.20 -9.87 -7.57
C SER A 140 9.50 -9.50 -6.26
N ARG A 141 8.19 -9.80 -6.11
CA ARG A 141 7.42 -9.49 -4.90
C ARG A 141 7.72 -10.49 -3.78
N ALA A 142 8.88 -10.36 -3.16
CA ALA A 142 9.21 -11.05 -1.92
C ALA A 142 8.91 -10.14 -0.70
N PRO A 143 8.46 -10.68 0.45
CA PRO A 143 8.21 -9.89 1.67
C PRO A 143 9.47 -9.28 2.31
N GLN A 144 10.66 -9.70 1.87
CA GLN A 144 11.94 -9.45 2.55
C GLN A 144 12.97 -8.68 1.71
N PHE A 145 12.78 -8.57 0.40
CA PHE A 145 13.79 -8.02 -0.52
C PHE A 145 13.28 -6.77 -1.21
N TYR A 146 14.21 -5.84 -1.48
CA TYR A 146 13.93 -4.72 -2.38
C TYR A 146 13.71 -5.30 -3.79
N TYR A 147 12.80 -4.72 -4.57
CA TYR A 147 12.43 -5.25 -5.90
C TYR A 147 13.66 -5.37 -6.82
N CYS A 148 14.57 -4.41 -6.71
CA CYS A 148 15.83 -4.40 -7.45
C CYS A 148 16.79 -5.53 -7.03
N ASP A 149 16.75 -6.02 -5.78
CA ASP A 149 17.61 -7.13 -5.34
C ASP A 149 17.22 -8.44 -6.03
N ALA A 150 15.92 -8.74 -6.08
CA ALA A 150 15.46 -9.91 -6.81
C ALA A 150 15.73 -9.75 -8.32
N ALA A 151 15.50 -8.55 -8.86
CA ALA A 151 15.75 -8.26 -10.27
C ALA A 151 17.23 -8.39 -10.66
N THR A 152 18.18 -8.12 -9.75
CA THR A 152 19.62 -8.30 -10.01
C THR A 152 20.05 -9.75 -9.91
N LYS A 153 19.49 -10.55 -8.99
CA LYS A 153 19.89 -11.95 -8.81
C LYS A 153 19.28 -12.92 -9.83
N ILE A 154 18.05 -12.66 -10.31
CA ILE A 154 17.37 -13.55 -11.26
C ILE A 154 18.14 -13.73 -12.58
N PRO A 155 18.56 -12.65 -13.30
CA PRO A 155 19.28 -12.79 -14.56
C PRO A 155 20.61 -13.53 -14.42
N VAL A 156 21.33 -13.32 -13.31
CA VAL A 156 22.64 -13.94 -13.04
C VAL A 156 22.54 -15.46 -12.91
N HIS A 157 21.49 -15.93 -12.24
CA HIS A 157 21.31 -17.34 -11.92
C HIS A 157 20.17 -17.98 -12.71
N LEU A 158 19.79 -17.39 -13.85
CA LEU A 158 18.62 -17.82 -14.62
C LEU A 158 18.65 -19.32 -14.98
N PRO A 159 19.76 -19.89 -15.49
CA PRO A 159 19.84 -21.33 -15.76
C PRO A 159 19.67 -22.19 -14.51
N VAL A 160 20.27 -21.76 -13.39
CA VAL A 160 20.17 -22.47 -12.10
C VAL A 160 18.74 -22.46 -11.58
N TYR A 161 18.00 -21.36 -11.76
CA TYR A 161 16.59 -21.29 -11.38
C TYR A 161 15.71 -22.21 -12.24
N TRP A 162 16.01 -22.38 -13.53
CA TRP A 162 15.31 -23.34 -14.38
C TRP A 162 15.53 -24.77 -13.89
N GLU A 163 16.80 -25.18 -13.74
CA GLU A 163 17.18 -26.52 -13.27
C GLU A 163 16.59 -26.82 -11.88
N MET A 164 16.64 -25.86 -10.96
CA MET A 164 16.08 -26.01 -9.62
C MET A 164 14.56 -26.25 -9.66
N LEU A 165 13.82 -25.52 -10.51
CA LEU A 165 12.39 -25.70 -10.62
C LEU A 165 12.02 -27.05 -11.25
N GLU A 166 12.77 -27.48 -12.28
CA GLU A 166 12.61 -28.81 -12.88
C GLU A 166 12.86 -29.91 -11.85
N LEU A 167 13.92 -29.81 -11.06
CA LEU A 167 14.20 -30.76 -9.97
C LEU A 167 13.08 -30.79 -8.92
N ILE A 168 12.54 -29.62 -8.54
CA ILE A 168 11.40 -29.52 -7.61
C ILE A 168 10.15 -30.18 -8.20
N GLN A 169 9.96 -30.13 -9.52
CA GLN A 169 8.85 -30.81 -10.19
C GLN A 169 9.03 -32.32 -10.12
N ASP A 170 10.23 -32.81 -10.42
CA ASP A 170 10.56 -34.24 -10.50
C ASP A 170 10.55 -34.93 -9.12
N GLU A 171 10.94 -34.23 -8.06
CA GLU A 171 10.90 -34.77 -6.69
C GLU A 171 9.47 -35.05 -6.20
N LYS A 172 8.47 -34.36 -6.77
CA LYS A 172 7.09 -34.48 -6.32
C LYS A 172 6.46 -35.76 -6.82
N GLN A 173 5.77 -36.45 -5.92
CA GLN A 173 4.93 -37.60 -6.25
C GLN A 173 3.90 -37.31 -7.37
N SER A 174 3.44 -36.06 -7.48
CA SER A 174 2.51 -35.65 -8.53
C SER A 174 3.17 -35.35 -9.88
N GLY A 175 4.50 -35.15 -9.94
CA GLY A 175 5.23 -34.73 -11.15
C GLY A 175 4.76 -33.39 -11.74
N GLN A 176 4.09 -32.56 -10.93
CA GLN A 176 3.42 -31.34 -11.37
C GLN A 176 3.79 -30.17 -10.48
N PHE A 177 4.01 -29.02 -11.11
CA PHE A 177 4.17 -27.75 -10.42
C PHE A 177 2.95 -27.37 -9.59
N THR A 178 3.19 -26.77 -8.43
CA THR A 178 2.15 -25.98 -7.75
C THR A 178 1.86 -24.71 -8.55
N ASN A 179 0.75 -24.03 -8.24
CA ASN A 179 0.38 -22.81 -8.95
C ASN A 179 1.47 -21.73 -8.90
N ILE A 180 2.16 -21.59 -7.77
CA ILE A 180 3.19 -20.56 -7.61
C ILE A 180 4.46 -20.93 -8.38
N GLU A 181 4.88 -22.18 -8.32
CA GLU A 181 6.05 -22.68 -9.06
C GLU A 181 5.81 -22.57 -10.56
N TYR A 182 4.64 -22.99 -11.05
CA TYR A 182 4.30 -22.88 -12.47
C TYR A 182 4.35 -21.42 -12.93
N ASN A 183 3.82 -20.50 -12.13
CA ASN A 183 3.85 -19.08 -12.45
C ASN A 183 5.30 -18.55 -12.50
N ILE A 184 6.16 -18.94 -11.56
CA ILE A 184 7.58 -18.55 -11.54
C ILE A 184 8.27 -19.13 -12.76
N PHE A 185 8.10 -20.43 -13.02
CA PHE A 185 8.69 -21.12 -14.17
C PHE A 185 8.34 -20.44 -15.49
N GLN A 186 7.05 -20.15 -15.71
CA GLN A 186 6.60 -19.42 -16.90
C GLN A 186 7.17 -18.01 -16.98
N ALA A 187 7.27 -17.29 -15.85
CA ALA A 187 7.81 -15.94 -15.82
C ALA A 187 9.30 -15.89 -16.17
N LEU A 188 10.06 -16.91 -15.80
CA LEU A 188 11.49 -17.03 -16.11
C LEU A 188 11.76 -17.41 -17.57
N HIS A 189 10.74 -17.85 -18.32
CA HIS A 189 10.84 -18.12 -19.76
C HIS A 189 10.20 -17.02 -20.62
N ASP A 190 9.56 -16.04 -20.00
CA ASP A 190 8.84 -14.97 -20.70
C ASP A 190 9.76 -13.78 -20.99
N ILE A 191 10.08 -13.58 -22.27
CA ILE A 191 11.00 -12.53 -22.74
C ILE A 191 10.59 -11.11 -22.25
N PRO A 192 9.32 -10.67 -22.36
CA PRO A 192 8.89 -9.39 -21.80
C PRO A 192 9.08 -9.29 -20.28
N THR A 193 8.82 -10.37 -19.53
CA THR A 193 9.10 -10.39 -18.07
C THR A 193 10.60 -10.25 -17.77
N LEU A 194 11.45 -10.97 -18.51
CA LEU A 194 12.92 -10.84 -18.40
C LEU A 194 13.39 -9.43 -18.77
N THR A 195 12.78 -8.80 -19.78
CA THR A 195 13.07 -7.42 -20.19
C THR A 195 12.76 -6.43 -19.07
N GLU A 196 11.61 -6.56 -18.42
CA GLU A 196 11.26 -5.70 -17.26
C GLU A 196 12.21 -5.95 -16.08
N LEU A 197 12.60 -7.19 -15.80
CA LEU A 197 13.57 -7.52 -14.74
C LEU A 197 14.94 -6.89 -15.02
N ALA A 198 15.42 -6.98 -16.26
CA ALA A 198 16.65 -6.35 -16.69
C ALA A 198 16.61 -4.83 -16.49
N ALA A 199 15.55 -4.16 -16.94
CA ALA A 199 15.38 -2.71 -16.74
C ALA A 199 15.38 -2.33 -15.24
N HIS A 200 14.72 -3.13 -14.39
CA HIS A 200 14.73 -2.94 -12.94
C HIS A 200 16.11 -3.11 -12.30
N ALA A 201 16.85 -4.14 -12.72
CA ALA A 201 18.18 -4.38 -12.22
C ALA A 201 19.14 -3.24 -12.59
N LEU A 202 19.07 -2.75 -13.84
CA LEU A 202 19.84 -1.59 -14.30
C LEU A 202 19.47 -0.32 -13.52
N TYR A 203 18.18 -0.07 -13.28
CA TYR A 203 17.73 1.03 -12.40
C TYR A 203 18.27 0.87 -10.97
N GLY A 204 18.21 -0.35 -10.45
CA GLY A 204 18.71 -0.71 -9.13
C GLY A 204 20.17 -0.33 -8.94
N GLN A 205 21.00 -0.76 -9.88
CA GLN A 205 22.44 -0.54 -9.88
C GLN A 205 22.83 0.91 -10.14
N SER A 206 22.13 1.60 -11.04
CA SER A 206 22.48 2.98 -11.41
C SER A 206 21.97 4.03 -10.43
N ILE A 207 20.81 3.81 -9.81
CA ILE A 207 20.10 4.83 -9.04
C ILE A 207 19.85 4.38 -7.61
N THR A 208 19.14 3.26 -7.43
CA THR A 208 18.70 2.80 -6.09
C THR A 208 19.89 2.60 -5.16
N TYR A 209 20.83 1.70 -5.46
CA TYR A 209 21.88 1.36 -4.50
C TYR A 209 22.76 2.57 -4.14
N PRO A 210 23.26 3.37 -5.10
CA PRO A 210 23.99 4.60 -4.79
C PRO A 210 23.18 5.58 -3.92
N TYR A 211 21.90 5.76 -4.25
CA TYR A 211 21.02 6.64 -3.48
C TYR A 211 20.81 6.13 -2.04
N LEU A 212 20.55 4.83 -1.88
CA LEU A 212 20.34 4.22 -0.57
C LEU A 212 21.60 4.31 0.30
N CYS A 213 22.81 4.14 -0.27
CA CYS A 213 24.06 4.26 0.47
C CYS A 213 24.26 5.66 1.07
N VAL A 214 23.91 6.71 0.33
CA VAL A 214 23.97 8.08 0.87
C VAL A 214 22.84 8.34 1.86
N ALA A 215 21.60 8.00 1.51
CA ALA A 215 20.44 8.27 2.35
C ALA A 215 20.48 7.54 3.70
N ARG A 216 21.10 6.35 3.76
CA ARG A 216 21.26 5.55 5.00
C ARG A 216 22.52 5.87 5.79
N LYS A 217 23.34 6.82 5.34
CA LYS A 217 24.55 7.22 6.08
C LYS A 217 24.15 7.64 7.51
N ALA A 218 24.90 7.16 8.50
CA ALA A 218 24.61 7.46 9.89
C ALA A 218 24.60 8.98 10.14
N GLY A 219 23.52 9.48 10.75
CA GLY A 219 23.34 10.91 11.03
C GLY A 219 22.88 11.74 9.83
N MET A 220 22.60 11.13 8.67
CA MET A 220 22.09 11.83 7.49
C MET A 220 20.77 12.54 7.80
N SER A 221 20.76 13.87 7.69
CA SER A 221 19.56 14.67 7.83
C SER A 221 18.75 14.70 6.52
N HIS A 222 17.43 14.84 6.64
CA HIS A 222 16.52 15.01 5.52
C HIS A 222 16.89 16.23 4.68
N PHE A 223 17.31 17.33 5.31
CA PHE A 223 17.64 18.59 4.63
C PHE A 223 18.96 18.53 3.86
N GLU A 224 19.85 17.62 4.22
CA GLU A 224 21.14 17.43 3.55
C GLU A 224 21.00 16.55 2.28
N LEU A 225 19.80 16.00 2.00
CA LEU A 225 19.52 15.23 0.79
C LEU A 225 19.43 16.10 -0.48
N GLU A 226 19.46 17.43 -0.35
CA GLU A 226 19.30 18.37 -1.46
C GLU A 226 20.30 18.09 -2.58
N VAL A 227 21.57 17.90 -2.23
CA VAL A 227 22.67 17.66 -3.19
C VAL A 227 22.42 16.38 -3.98
N ILE A 228 22.06 15.28 -3.29
CA ILE A 228 21.83 14.01 -3.97
C ILE A 228 20.53 14.02 -4.78
N HIS A 229 19.48 14.72 -4.36
CA HIS A 229 18.25 14.84 -5.15
C HIS A 229 18.48 15.62 -6.44
N LYS A 230 19.24 16.73 -6.41
CA LYS A 230 19.63 17.46 -7.62
C LYS A 230 20.48 16.61 -8.57
N SER A 231 21.45 15.88 -8.02
CA SER A 231 22.26 14.94 -8.79
C SER A 231 21.40 13.85 -9.43
N LEU A 232 20.51 13.23 -8.65
CA LEU A 232 19.63 12.16 -9.08
C LEU A 232 18.70 12.59 -10.23
N LEU A 233 18.07 13.76 -10.13
CA LEU A 233 17.22 14.30 -11.19
C LEU A 233 18.01 14.57 -12.48
N SER A 234 19.24 15.10 -12.35
CA SER A 234 20.12 15.36 -13.49
C SER A 234 20.60 14.06 -14.14
N HIS A 235 20.93 13.07 -13.32
CA HIS A 235 21.37 11.75 -13.75
C HIS A 235 20.25 11.00 -14.49
N LEU A 236 19.01 11.00 -13.95
CA LEU A 236 17.84 10.44 -14.62
C LEU A 236 17.62 11.06 -16.01
N LYS A 237 17.68 12.39 -16.12
CA LYS A 237 17.56 13.09 -17.41
C LYS A 237 18.64 12.67 -18.41
N ARG A 238 19.89 12.49 -17.94
CA ARG A 238 21.00 12.01 -18.77
C ARG A 238 20.74 10.59 -19.27
N LEU A 239 20.33 9.68 -18.38
CA LEU A 239 20.03 8.29 -18.75
C LEU A 239 18.84 8.16 -19.71
N ILE A 240 17.82 9.01 -19.59
CA ILE A 240 16.69 9.04 -20.54
C ILE A 240 17.16 9.48 -21.92
N LYS A 241 18.07 10.46 -22.01
CA LYS A 241 18.61 10.96 -23.28
C LYS A 241 19.54 9.95 -23.94
N GLU A 242 20.35 9.24 -23.16
CA GLU A 242 21.37 8.30 -23.63
C GLU A 242 21.26 6.95 -22.88
N PRO A 243 20.19 6.15 -23.11
CA PRO A 243 19.93 4.91 -22.38
C PRO A 243 20.99 3.84 -22.59
N LYS A 244 21.72 3.90 -23.72
CA LYS A 244 22.86 3.02 -24.03
C LYS A 244 24.00 3.11 -23.04
N LEU A 245 24.05 4.15 -22.20
CA LEU A 245 24.96 4.21 -21.06
C LEU A 245 24.75 3.06 -20.06
N LEU A 246 23.54 2.47 -20.01
CA LEU A 246 23.20 1.33 -19.14
C LEU A 246 23.02 0.01 -19.88
N CYS A 247 22.45 0.03 -21.08
CA CYS A 247 22.10 -1.18 -21.81
C CYS A 247 22.94 -1.42 -23.08
N GLY A 248 23.91 -0.55 -23.39
CA GLY A 248 24.81 -0.72 -24.53
C GLY A 248 25.99 -1.63 -24.21
N LEU A 249 26.55 -2.28 -25.23
CA LEU A 249 27.76 -3.11 -25.10
C LEU A 249 28.99 -2.31 -24.63
N ASP A 250 29.05 -1.02 -24.98
CA ASP A 250 30.10 -0.08 -24.57
C ASP A 250 29.74 0.68 -23.27
N ALA A 251 28.75 0.19 -22.50
CA ALA A 251 28.35 0.83 -21.24
C ALA A 251 29.56 0.99 -20.31
N SER A 252 29.97 2.24 -20.09
CA SER A 252 31.09 2.57 -19.20
C SER A 252 30.67 2.29 -17.75
N LEU A 253 31.33 1.28 -17.17
CA LEU A 253 31.11 0.82 -15.79
C LEU A 253 31.25 1.94 -14.75
N ASP A 254 32.08 2.94 -15.02
CA ASP A 254 32.37 4.04 -14.09
C ASP A 254 31.38 5.21 -14.20
N THR A 255 30.78 5.46 -15.37
CA THR A 255 30.01 6.69 -15.61
C THR A 255 28.50 6.51 -15.51
N ALA A 256 28.00 5.29 -15.45
CA ALA A 256 26.57 4.99 -15.52
C ALA A 256 25.86 4.96 -14.15
N ALA A 257 26.60 4.87 -13.05
CA ALA A 257 26.06 4.95 -11.68
C ALA A 257 25.95 6.40 -11.19
N LEU A 258 24.97 6.67 -10.32
CA LEU A 258 24.71 8.00 -9.75
C LEU A 258 25.90 8.56 -8.95
N ASP A 259 26.64 7.71 -8.25
CA ASP A 259 27.77 8.08 -7.40
C ASP A 259 29.14 7.93 -8.08
N ILE A 260 29.17 7.40 -9.31
CA ILE A 260 30.41 7.21 -10.11
C ILE A 260 31.41 6.29 -9.36
N LYS A 261 30.91 5.35 -8.54
CA LYS A 261 31.75 4.44 -7.72
C LYS A 261 31.63 2.96 -8.09
N GLY A 262 31.17 2.67 -9.30
CA GLY A 262 30.95 1.32 -9.79
C GLY A 262 29.61 0.74 -9.34
N TRP A 263 29.29 -0.46 -9.81
CA TRP A 263 28.00 -1.12 -9.60
C TRP A 263 28.10 -2.05 -8.40
N GLU A 264 27.09 -2.11 -7.53
CA GLU A 264 27.05 -2.97 -6.34
C GLU A 264 27.05 -4.47 -6.73
N GLY A 265 26.41 -4.81 -7.85
CA GLY A 265 26.32 -6.16 -8.41
C GLY A 265 26.65 -6.16 -9.90
N PRO A 266 27.93 -6.01 -10.28
CA PRO A 266 28.34 -5.94 -11.68
C PRO A 266 28.01 -7.22 -12.46
N GLU A 267 27.94 -8.37 -11.77
CA GLU A 267 27.55 -9.65 -12.36
C GLU A 267 26.15 -9.60 -13.01
N ALA A 268 25.22 -8.85 -12.41
CA ALA A 268 23.86 -8.69 -12.94
C ALA A 268 23.86 -7.91 -14.25
N VAL A 269 24.73 -6.92 -14.36
CA VAL A 269 24.89 -6.06 -15.55
C VAL A 269 25.41 -6.89 -16.69
N PHE A 270 26.48 -7.64 -16.47
CA PHE A 270 27.07 -8.51 -17.49
C PHE A 270 26.08 -9.59 -17.92
N ALA A 271 25.33 -10.19 -16.99
CA ALA A 271 24.27 -11.14 -17.33
C ALA A 271 23.18 -10.50 -18.21
N ILE A 272 22.76 -9.26 -17.90
CA ILE A 272 21.77 -8.52 -18.69
C ILE A 272 22.30 -8.16 -20.07
N LEU A 273 23.54 -7.69 -20.18
CA LEU A 273 24.18 -7.39 -21.46
C LEU A 273 24.34 -8.64 -22.32
N ALA A 274 24.62 -9.80 -21.71
CA ALA A 274 24.63 -11.08 -22.42
C ALA A 274 23.23 -11.53 -22.87
N LEU A 275 22.18 -11.12 -22.14
CA LEU A 275 20.78 -11.36 -22.51
C LEU A 275 20.27 -10.37 -23.55
N GLU A 276 20.89 -9.19 -23.72
CA GLU A 276 20.42 -8.09 -24.57
C GLU A 276 19.95 -8.53 -25.98
N PRO A 277 20.67 -9.43 -26.70
CA PRO A 277 20.22 -9.90 -28.01
C PRO A 277 18.87 -10.63 -27.99
N GLN A 278 18.48 -11.20 -26.84
CA GLN A 278 17.23 -11.93 -26.62
C GLN A 278 16.12 -11.02 -26.08
N ILE A 279 16.44 -9.81 -25.58
CA ILE A 279 15.50 -8.83 -25.02
C ILE A 279 15.56 -7.49 -25.79
N PRO A 280 15.18 -7.46 -27.08
CA PRO A 280 15.35 -6.30 -27.96
C PRO A 280 14.55 -5.04 -27.52
N ASP A 281 13.65 -5.22 -26.56
CA ASP A 281 12.80 -4.18 -25.99
C ASP A 281 13.40 -3.45 -24.78
N LEU A 282 14.59 -3.88 -24.32
CA LEU A 282 15.22 -3.37 -23.11
C LEU A 282 15.38 -1.85 -23.10
N GLU A 283 15.91 -1.28 -24.19
CA GLU A 283 16.14 0.18 -24.29
C GLU A 283 14.82 0.96 -24.11
N GLY A 284 13.77 0.55 -24.80
CA GLY A 284 12.46 1.21 -24.73
C GLY A 284 11.79 1.08 -23.36
N VAL A 285 11.82 -0.12 -22.77
CA VAL A 285 11.27 -0.37 -21.42
C VAL A 285 12.05 0.44 -20.37
N LEU A 286 13.38 0.49 -20.48
CA LEU A 286 14.24 1.24 -19.57
C LEU A 286 13.93 2.74 -19.62
N VAL A 287 13.77 3.32 -20.81
CA VAL A 287 13.41 4.74 -20.96
C VAL A 287 12.07 5.05 -20.28
N TYR A 288 11.03 4.25 -20.52
CA TYR A 288 9.72 4.46 -19.88
C TYR A 288 9.78 4.33 -18.36
N LEU A 289 10.60 3.39 -17.84
CA LEU A 289 10.87 3.26 -16.41
C LEU A 289 11.51 4.53 -15.85
N LEU A 290 12.56 5.02 -16.49
CA LEU A 290 13.30 6.20 -16.07
C LEU A 290 12.45 7.48 -16.14
N GLU A 291 11.61 7.64 -17.16
CA GLU A 291 10.67 8.76 -17.27
C GLU A 291 9.63 8.75 -16.14
N GLY A 292 9.15 7.57 -15.75
CA GLY A 292 8.22 7.42 -14.63
C GLY A 292 8.90 7.73 -13.30
N ALA A 293 10.14 7.25 -13.14
CA ALA A 293 10.95 7.56 -11.98
C ALA A 293 11.24 9.06 -11.88
N LEU A 294 11.62 9.72 -12.99
CA LEU A 294 11.91 11.16 -13.03
C LEU A 294 10.70 12.01 -12.62
N GLU A 295 9.53 11.71 -13.16
CA GLU A 295 8.28 12.40 -12.78
C GLU A 295 8.02 12.28 -11.27
N THR A 296 8.29 11.10 -10.71
CA THR A 296 8.04 10.82 -9.30
C THR A 296 9.05 11.46 -8.38
N TRP A 297 10.33 11.36 -8.74
CA TRP A 297 11.41 12.01 -8.02
C TRP A 297 11.24 13.51 -8.03
N THR A 298 10.84 14.11 -9.15
CA THR A 298 10.56 15.56 -9.24
C THR A 298 9.52 15.98 -8.21
N ARG A 299 8.45 15.19 -8.04
CA ARG A 299 7.44 15.45 -7.00
C ARG A 299 7.93 15.14 -5.59
N PHE A 300 8.71 14.08 -5.40
CA PHE A 300 9.14 13.61 -4.08
C PHE A 300 10.38 14.31 -3.54
N SER A 301 11.07 15.10 -4.35
CA SER A 301 12.18 15.94 -3.91
C SER A 301 11.72 17.32 -3.49
N THR A 302 10.47 17.74 -3.73
CA THR A 302 9.99 19.10 -3.40
C THR A 302 10.05 19.39 -1.89
N ASP A 303 9.88 18.37 -1.06
CA ASP A 303 9.99 18.47 0.40
C ASP A 303 11.43 18.68 0.90
N VAL A 304 12.42 18.55 0.02
CA VAL A 304 13.81 18.90 0.30
C VAL A 304 14.21 20.15 -0.48
N LEU A 305 13.91 20.19 -1.78
CA LEU A 305 14.36 21.23 -2.70
C LEU A 305 13.60 22.56 -2.55
N ASP A 306 12.30 22.51 -2.24
CA ASP A 306 11.44 23.69 -2.15
C ASP A 306 11.15 24.08 -0.69
N GLN A 307 11.69 23.31 0.26
CA GLN A 307 11.45 23.47 1.69
C GLN A 307 12.14 24.74 2.21
N GLN A 308 11.35 25.72 2.62
CA GLN A 308 11.85 26.96 3.21
C GLN A 308 11.85 26.86 4.72
N ILE A 309 13.02 26.99 5.34
CA ILE A 309 13.18 27.06 6.79
C ILE A 309 13.19 28.55 7.19
N PRO A 310 12.30 29.01 8.08
CA PRO A 310 12.27 30.40 8.54
C PRO A 310 13.61 30.89 9.08
N SER A 311 13.95 32.14 8.79
CA SER A 311 15.12 32.82 9.35
C SER A 311 15.06 32.79 10.87
N GLY A 312 16.05 32.17 11.51
CA GLY A 312 16.13 32.02 12.97
C GLY A 312 15.79 30.63 13.51
N ILE A 313 15.46 29.66 12.65
CA ILE A 313 15.46 28.24 12.98
C ILE A 313 16.76 27.63 12.46
N ASP A 314 17.53 26.99 13.35
CA ASP A 314 18.72 26.23 12.98
C ASP A 314 18.30 24.84 12.47
N PRO A 315 18.50 24.52 11.17
CA PRO A 315 18.12 23.23 10.61
C PRO A 315 18.82 22.05 11.28
N THR A 316 20.01 22.25 11.85
CA THR A 316 20.79 21.18 12.51
C THR A 316 20.16 20.73 13.83
N ARG A 317 19.29 21.56 14.41
CA ARG A 317 18.55 21.25 15.65
C ARG A 317 17.24 20.51 15.38
N ILE A 318 16.81 20.42 14.13
CA ILE A 318 15.60 19.69 13.75
C ILE A 318 15.96 18.22 13.60
N TYR A 319 15.40 17.37 14.46
CA TYR A 319 15.53 15.92 14.31
C TYR A 319 14.66 15.41 13.16
N ALA A 320 15.23 15.41 11.95
CA ALA A 320 14.62 14.92 10.73
C ALA A 320 15.56 13.93 10.04
N PRO A 321 15.65 12.67 10.48
CA PRO A 321 16.50 11.68 9.82
C PRO A 321 16.03 11.44 8.38
N ALA A 322 16.98 11.25 7.46
CA ALA A 322 16.69 10.99 6.05
C ALA A 322 15.85 9.72 5.84
N THR A 323 16.03 8.71 6.69
CA THR A 323 15.22 7.50 6.72
C THR A 323 14.36 7.45 7.97
N ASN A 324 13.19 6.82 7.81
CA ASN A 324 12.27 6.60 8.93
C ASN A 324 12.57 5.29 9.66
N ASP A 325 13.73 4.66 9.45
CA ASP A 325 14.06 3.32 9.95
C ASP A 325 13.96 3.24 11.49
N ASN A 326 14.33 4.32 12.17
CA ASN A 326 14.17 4.45 13.62
C ASN A 326 12.70 4.47 14.09
N ASN A 327 11.79 4.94 13.25
CA ASN A 327 10.35 4.97 13.53
C ASN A 327 9.56 3.90 12.75
N GLU A 328 10.21 3.06 11.93
CA GLU A 328 9.58 1.89 11.32
C GLU A 328 9.16 0.96 12.46
N SER A 329 7.88 1.04 12.76
CA SER A 329 7.34 0.79 14.09
C SER A 329 7.76 -0.56 14.69
N MET A 330 7.70 -0.65 16.02
CA MET A 330 7.78 -1.93 16.74
C MET A 330 6.86 -3.02 16.17
N MET A 331 5.82 -2.65 15.40
CA MET A 331 4.95 -3.58 14.69
C MET A 331 5.65 -4.29 13.52
N ALA A 332 6.55 -3.61 12.80
CA ALA A 332 7.39 -4.22 11.78
C ALA A 332 8.38 -5.20 12.43
N GLY A 333 9.03 -4.79 13.53
CA GLY A 333 9.88 -5.67 14.35
C GLY A 333 9.12 -6.90 14.87
N LEU A 334 7.89 -6.71 15.37
CA LEU A 334 7.02 -7.80 15.83
C LEU A 334 6.62 -8.74 14.68
N ARG A 335 6.42 -8.21 13.47
CA ARG A 335 6.13 -9.02 12.29
C ARG A 335 7.33 -9.89 11.91
N GLN A 336 8.54 -9.33 11.88
CA GLN A 336 9.77 -10.08 11.62
C GLN A 336 10.00 -11.16 12.70
N GLU A 337 9.79 -10.81 13.96
CA GLU A 337 9.94 -11.74 15.07
C GLU A 337 8.94 -12.90 15.01
N LYS A 338 7.69 -12.65 14.58
CA LYS A 338 6.72 -13.73 14.32
C LYS A 338 7.11 -14.63 13.15
N ILE A 339 7.88 -14.14 12.19
CA ILE A 339 8.37 -14.96 11.06
C ILE A 339 9.49 -15.88 11.55
N HIS A 340 10.45 -15.34 12.30
CA HIS A 340 11.60 -16.11 12.79
C HIS A 340 11.28 -16.98 14.02
N VAL A 341 10.33 -16.57 14.84
CA VAL A 341 9.90 -17.24 16.08
C VAL A 341 8.38 -17.35 16.05
N LEU A 342 7.88 -18.34 15.31
CA LEU A 342 6.44 -18.54 15.06
C LEU A 342 5.59 -18.65 16.35
N ASN A 343 6.20 -19.15 17.43
CA ASN A 343 5.54 -19.32 18.73
C ASN A 343 5.73 -18.13 19.68
N ALA A 344 6.43 -17.06 19.27
CA ALA A 344 6.63 -15.87 20.09
C ALA A 344 5.28 -15.25 20.46
N THR A 345 5.01 -15.15 21.75
CA THR A 345 3.86 -14.41 22.26
C THR A 345 4.14 -12.91 22.18
N LEU A 346 3.07 -12.11 22.16
CA LEU A 346 3.20 -10.65 22.25
C LEU A 346 3.93 -10.24 23.53
N ASP A 347 3.62 -10.92 24.65
CA ASP A 347 4.23 -10.65 25.95
C ASP A 347 5.74 -10.97 25.93
N TYR A 348 6.16 -12.07 25.29
CA TYR A 348 7.58 -12.38 25.07
C TYR A 348 8.29 -11.32 24.21
N THR A 349 7.65 -10.94 23.09
CA THR A 349 8.18 -9.91 22.18
C THR A 349 8.36 -8.58 22.91
N ASN A 350 7.35 -8.16 23.68
CA ASN A 350 7.40 -6.94 24.48
C ASN A 350 8.50 -7.00 25.54
N ALA A 351 8.63 -8.11 26.28
CA ALA A 351 9.67 -8.28 27.30
C ALA A 351 11.07 -8.20 26.71
N LYS A 352 11.31 -8.84 25.56
CA LYS A 352 12.59 -8.77 24.84
C LYS A 352 12.92 -7.35 24.37
N GLN A 353 11.93 -6.63 23.83
CA GLN A 353 12.13 -5.24 23.41
C GLN A 353 12.39 -4.31 24.62
N GLN A 354 11.70 -4.52 25.74
CA GLN A 354 11.96 -3.79 26.98
C GLN A 354 13.38 -4.06 27.51
N LEU A 355 13.81 -5.32 27.54
CA LEU A 355 15.17 -5.72 27.92
C LEU A 355 16.23 -4.99 27.08
N LYS A 356 16.01 -4.90 25.77
CA LYS A 356 16.92 -4.22 24.84
C LYS A 356 16.92 -2.69 25.06
N ARG A 357 15.76 -2.08 25.23
CA ARG A 357 15.62 -0.61 25.36
C ARG A 357 16.09 -0.07 26.70
N GLN A 358 15.83 -0.81 27.79
CA GLN A 358 16.20 -0.41 29.14
C GLN A 358 17.62 -0.85 29.52
N ASN A 359 18.34 -1.49 28.60
CA ASN A 359 19.68 -2.03 28.83
C ASN A 359 19.75 -3.05 30.00
N THR A 360 18.61 -3.64 30.38
CA THR A 360 18.46 -4.52 31.56
C THR A 360 19.29 -5.81 31.44
N HIS A 361 19.80 -6.14 30.25
CA HIS A 361 20.71 -7.27 30.07
C HIS A 361 22.01 -7.12 30.88
N THR A 362 22.49 -5.88 31.06
CA THR A 362 23.67 -5.59 31.90
C THR A 362 23.39 -5.88 33.38
N TYR A 363 22.21 -5.48 33.86
CA TYR A 363 21.74 -5.78 35.21
C TYR A 363 21.54 -7.29 35.43
N LEU A 364 21.00 -8.02 34.44
CA LEU A 364 20.87 -9.48 34.53
C LEU A 364 22.25 -10.15 34.65
N ALA A 365 23.22 -9.71 33.85
CA ALA A 365 24.58 -10.25 33.86
C ALA A 365 25.34 -9.96 35.16
N ASP A 366 25.12 -8.79 35.77
CA ASP A 366 25.82 -8.37 36.98
C ASP A 366 25.12 -8.83 38.28
N LYS A 367 23.78 -8.75 38.35
CA LYS A 367 23.01 -8.93 39.59
C LYS A 367 22.18 -10.22 39.66
N LEU A 368 21.88 -10.86 38.52
CA LEU A 368 20.99 -12.03 38.45
C LEU A 368 21.64 -13.20 37.69
N ASN A 369 22.95 -13.40 37.90
CA ASN A 369 23.74 -14.45 37.24
C ASN A 369 24.04 -15.67 38.13
N THR A 370 23.33 -15.81 39.26
CA THR A 370 23.50 -16.96 40.14
C THR A 370 22.48 -18.07 39.85
N PRO A 371 22.81 -19.35 40.10
CA PRO A 371 21.86 -20.46 39.92
C PRO A 371 20.54 -20.27 40.68
N GLU A 372 20.58 -19.69 41.88
CA GLU A 372 19.40 -19.42 42.72
C GLU A 372 18.48 -18.37 42.07
N SER A 373 19.08 -17.33 41.47
CA SER A 373 18.36 -16.30 40.72
C SER A 373 17.64 -16.90 39.51
N TRP A 374 18.31 -17.80 38.77
CA TRP A 374 17.71 -18.51 37.64
C TRP A 374 16.56 -19.43 38.06
N GLN A 375 16.72 -20.17 39.17
CA GLN A 375 15.65 -21.02 39.71
C GLN A 375 14.42 -20.20 40.12
N TYR A 376 14.62 -19.05 40.76
CA TYR A 376 13.54 -18.15 41.15
C TYR A 376 12.79 -17.59 39.93
N LEU A 377 13.52 -17.13 38.90
CA LEU A 377 12.91 -16.61 37.66
C LEU A 377 12.13 -17.70 36.91
N GLN A 378 12.66 -18.92 36.83
CA GLN A 378 11.95 -20.06 36.24
C GLN A 378 10.67 -20.41 37.00
N LYS A 379 10.72 -20.41 38.34
CA LYS A 379 9.54 -20.64 39.19
C LYS A 379 8.46 -19.58 38.92
N ARG A 380 8.82 -18.30 38.97
CA ARG A 380 7.91 -17.18 38.66
C ARG A 380 7.30 -17.31 37.27
N LYS A 381 8.10 -17.70 36.27
CA LYS A 381 7.58 -17.85 34.91
C LYS A 381 6.55 -18.96 34.79
N ARG A 382 6.78 -20.09 35.47
CA ARG A 382 5.81 -21.21 35.51
C ARG A 382 4.51 -20.80 36.20
N GLU A 383 4.58 -20.01 37.27
CA GLU A 383 3.39 -19.47 37.96
C GLU A 383 2.56 -18.56 37.03
N GLU A 384 3.21 -17.67 36.26
CA GLU A 384 2.54 -16.84 35.25
C GLU A 384 1.90 -17.66 34.13
N GLU A 385 2.59 -18.69 33.63
CA GLU A 385 2.05 -19.58 32.59
C GLU A 385 0.88 -20.40 33.11
N ALA A 386 0.95 -20.86 34.35
CA ALA A 386 -0.15 -21.54 35.05
C ALA A 386 -1.38 -20.63 35.21
N ALA A 387 -1.19 -19.32 35.42
CA ALA A 387 -2.28 -18.34 35.43
C ALA A 387 -2.98 -18.19 34.07
N GLY A 388 -2.36 -18.65 32.97
CA GLY A 388 -3.04 -18.92 31.70
C GLY A 388 -3.44 -17.68 30.89
N GLY A 389 -2.95 -16.49 31.22
CA GLY A 389 -3.34 -15.24 30.56
C GLY A 389 -3.20 -15.27 29.02
N ALA A 390 -2.09 -15.81 28.49
CA ALA A 390 -1.90 -15.97 27.05
C ALA A 390 -2.88 -16.99 26.43
N ARG A 391 -3.26 -18.05 27.16
CA ARG A 391 -4.26 -19.04 26.73
C ARG A 391 -5.66 -18.42 26.69
N GLN A 392 -6.02 -17.59 27.67
CA GLN A 392 -7.28 -16.85 27.71
C GLN A 392 -7.37 -15.84 26.57
N LYS A 393 -6.32 -15.02 26.34
CA LYS A 393 -6.23 -14.10 25.18
C LYS A 393 -6.42 -14.83 23.85
N ARG A 394 -5.78 -16.00 23.66
CA ARG A 394 -5.97 -16.83 22.44
C ARG A 394 -7.41 -17.32 22.28
N LYS A 395 -8.06 -17.78 23.35
CA LYS A 395 -9.49 -18.17 23.32
C LYS A 395 -10.40 -17.02 22.91
N LEU A 396 -10.19 -15.83 23.49
CA LEU A 396 -10.93 -14.61 23.13
C LEU A 396 -10.75 -14.26 21.65
N ILE A 397 -9.53 -14.30 21.11
CA ILE A 397 -9.26 -14.05 19.69
C ILE A 397 -10.02 -15.04 18.80
N VAL A 398 -10.02 -16.33 19.15
CA VAL A 398 -10.75 -17.36 18.41
C VAL A 398 -12.26 -17.09 18.45
N GLU A 399 -12.80 -16.72 19.62
CA GLU A 399 -14.22 -16.43 19.78
C GLU A 399 -14.66 -15.20 18.97
N VAL A 400 -13.92 -14.09 19.05
CA VAL A 400 -14.16 -12.88 18.25
C VAL A 400 -14.06 -13.19 16.75
N SER A 401 -13.08 -14.01 16.36
CA SER A 401 -12.93 -14.44 14.96
C SER A 401 -14.12 -15.27 14.49
N LYS A 402 -14.62 -16.20 15.32
CA LYS A 402 -15.83 -16.99 15.03
C LYS A 402 -17.06 -16.08 14.87
N LYS A 403 -17.26 -15.10 15.76
CA LYS A 403 -18.35 -14.11 15.66
C LYS A 403 -18.26 -13.30 14.36
N LYS A 404 -17.07 -12.81 14.00
CA LYS A 404 -16.83 -12.06 12.76
C LYS A 404 -17.10 -12.91 11.50
N VAL A 405 -16.73 -14.19 11.52
CA VAL A 405 -17.03 -15.14 10.44
C VAL A 405 -18.53 -15.40 10.34
N GLY A 406 -19.22 -15.59 11.47
CA GLY A 406 -20.68 -15.73 11.54
C GLY A 406 -21.40 -14.55 10.88
N PHE A 407 -21.08 -13.32 11.30
CA PHE A 407 -21.65 -12.10 10.73
C PHE A 407 -21.39 -11.98 9.21
N ARG A 408 -20.19 -12.32 8.75
CA ARG A 408 -19.85 -12.32 7.32
C ARG A 408 -20.67 -13.37 6.53
N ARG A 409 -20.87 -14.56 7.11
CA ARG A 409 -21.69 -15.63 6.50
C ARG A 409 -23.15 -15.20 6.40
N GLU A 410 -23.71 -14.62 7.46
CA GLU A 410 -25.08 -14.11 7.48
C GLU A 410 -25.28 -12.98 6.44
N LYS A 411 -24.35 -12.02 6.37
CA LYS A 411 -24.38 -10.96 5.34
C LYS A 411 -24.29 -11.53 3.92
N LYS A 412 -23.53 -12.61 3.72
CA LYS A 412 -23.44 -13.32 2.43
C LYS A 412 -24.74 -14.07 2.10
N ALA A 413 -25.36 -14.72 3.08
CA ALA A 413 -26.65 -15.40 2.92
C ALA A 413 -27.77 -14.40 2.55
N LYS A 414 -27.91 -13.32 3.31
CA LYS A 414 -28.86 -12.22 3.02
C LYS A 414 -28.65 -11.61 1.63
N ARG A 415 -27.39 -11.44 1.21
CA ARG A 415 -27.07 -10.98 -0.16
C ARG A 415 -27.48 -11.99 -1.23
N LYS A 416 -27.29 -13.29 -0.97
CA LYS A 416 -27.69 -14.37 -1.88
C LYS A 416 -29.21 -14.46 -2.00
N GLU A 417 -29.94 -14.35 -0.89
CA GLU A 417 -31.41 -14.30 -0.87
C GLU A 417 -31.95 -13.09 -1.63
N LYS A 418 -31.44 -11.89 -1.34
CA LYS A 418 -31.84 -10.67 -2.07
C LYS A 418 -31.56 -10.78 -3.57
N LYS A 419 -30.42 -11.38 -3.94
CA LYS A 419 -30.09 -11.62 -5.34
C LYS A 419 -31.05 -12.65 -5.96
N ALA A 420 -31.31 -13.78 -5.30
CA ALA A 420 -32.22 -14.79 -5.81
C ALA A 420 -33.66 -14.27 -5.96
N ALA A 421 -34.13 -13.44 -5.02
CA ALA A 421 -35.42 -12.78 -5.11
C ALA A 421 -35.47 -11.81 -6.30
N LYS A 422 -34.41 -11.01 -6.52
CA LYS A 422 -34.31 -10.13 -7.69
C LYS A 422 -34.27 -10.94 -9.00
N ASP A 423 -33.47 -11.99 -9.06
CA ASP A 423 -33.36 -12.86 -10.24
C ASP A 423 -34.71 -13.54 -10.55
N ALA A 424 -35.47 -13.94 -9.53
CA ALA A 424 -36.82 -14.49 -9.68
C ALA A 424 -37.83 -13.45 -10.20
N GLN A 425 -37.77 -12.21 -9.70
CA GLN A 425 -38.60 -11.10 -10.20
C GLN A 425 -38.29 -10.79 -11.66
N VAL A 426 -37.01 -10.75 -12.03
CA VAL A 426 -36.59 -10.57 -13.44
C VAL A 426 -37.15 -11.73 -14.27
N LYS A 427 -37.01 -12.99 -13.86
CA LYS A 427 -37.52 -14.14 -14.63
C LYS A 427 -39.04 -14.14 -14.80
N ALA A 428 -39.78 -13.64 -13.81
CA ALA A 428 -41.25 -13.53 -13.85
C ALA A 428 -41.76 -12.31 -14.62
N CYS A 429 -40.88 -11.40 -15.02
CA CYS A 429 -41.24 -10.20 -15.77
C CYS A 429 -41.72 -10.57 -17.18
N THR A 430 -42.94 -10.14 -17.54
CA THR A 430 -43.44 -10.23 -18.91
C THR A 430 -42.78 -9.14 -19.75
N PRO A 431 -42.00 -9.49 -20.79
CA PRO A 431 -41.22 -8.51 -21.54
C PRO A 431 -42.11 -7.62 -22.41
N LEU A 432 -41.82 -6.33 -22.41
CA LEU A 432 -42.41 -5.37 -23.35
C LEU A 432 -41.59 -5.37 -24.64
N THR A 433 -42.07 -6.06 -25.67
CA THR A 433 -41.35 -6.22 -26.94
C THR A 433 -41.83 -5.32 -28.07
N SER A 434 -42.95 -4.60 -27.88
CA SER A 434 -43.52 -3.73 -28.91
C SER A 434 -42.98 -2.30 -28.80
N VAL A 435 -42.13 -1.93 -29.75
CA VAL A 435 -41.56 -0.57 -29.85
C VAL A 435 -42.63 0.47 -30.20
N LEU A 436 -43.61 0.10 -31.03
CA LEU A 436 -44.72 0.97 -31.42
C LEU A 436 -45.59 1.37 -30.22
N TRP A 437 -45.90 0.40 -29.35
CA TRP A 437 -46.67 0.65 -28.14
C TRP A 437 -45.93 1.56 -27.15
N LEU A 438 -44.61 1.38 -26.98
CA LEU A 438 -43.79 2.25 -26.13
C LEU A 438 -43.74 3.69 -26.66
N GLN A 439 -43.72 3.86 -27.98
CA GLN A 439 -43.74 5.16 -28.63
C GLN A 439 -45.08 5.88 -28.41
N GLU A 440 -46.19 5.17 -28.56
CA GLU A 440 -47.55 5.68 -28.27
C GLU A 440 -47.70 6.14 -26.81
N VAL A 441 -47.18 5.35 -25.86
CA VAL A 441 -47.21 5.72 -24.43
C VAL A 441 -46.33 6.94 -24.15
N LEU A 442 -45.14 7.02 -24.76
CA LEU A 442 -44.24 8.16 -24.61
C LEU A 442 -44.85 9.46 -25.17
N ASP A 443 -45.50 9.37 -26.32
CA ASP A 443 -46.14 10.52 -26.97
C ASP A 443 -47.39 10.98 -26.19
N ALA A 444 -48.15 10.04 -25.60
CA ALA A 444 -49.26 10.35 -24.70
C ALA A 444 -48.80 11.07 -23.42
N VAL A 445 -47.69 10.65 -22.80
CA VAL A 445 -47.13 11.29 -21.59
C VAL A 445 -46.59 12.70 -21.89
N LYS A 446 -46.01 12.92 -23.08
CA LYS A 446 -45.53 14.25 -23.50
C LYS A 446 -46.66 15.24 -23.76
N GLN A 447 -47.81 14.77 -24.23
CA GLN A 447 -48.96 15.61 -24.59
C GLN A 447 -49.81 16.02 -23.36
N SER A 448 -49.75 15.29 -22.24
CA SER A 448 -50.37 15.70 -20.97
C SER A 448 -49.69 15.00 -19.79
N PRO A 449 -49.03 15.74 -18.86
CA PRO A 449 -48.43 15.11 -17.68
C PRO A 449 -49.55 14.55 -16.77
N PRO A 450 -49.50 13.27 -16.36
CA PRO A 450 -50.69 12.65 -15.77
C PRO A 450 -50.87 13.00 -14.28
N GLY A 451 -52.13 12.98 -13.84
CA GLY A 451 -52.51 13.09 -12.43
C GLY A 451 -52.36 11.75 -11.68
N PRO A 452 -52.57 11.73 -10.35
CA PRO A 452 -52.15 10.64 -9.44
C PRO A 452 -52.77 9.24 -9.65
N ASN A 453 -53.67 9.06 -10.63
CA ASN A 453 -54.38 7.81 -10.93
C ASN A 453 -54.26 7.34 -12.39
N ALA A 454 -53.32 7.87 -13.17
CA ALA A 454 -53.08 7.37 -14.53
C ALA A 454 -52.41 5.97 -14.49
N LYS A 455 -52.71 5.12 -15.48
CA LYS A 455 -52.02 3.83 -15.70
C LYS A 455 -50.59 4.09 -16.20
N GLU A 456 -49.74 4.61 -15.34
CA GLU A 456 -48.33 4.89 -15.64
C GLU A 456 -47.47 3.64 -15.44
N ILE A 457 -46.55 3.42 -16.38
CA ILE A 457 -45.44 2.48 -16.16
C ILE A 457 -44.53 3.13 -15.12
N LYS A 458 -44.33 2.49 -13.97
CA LYS A 458 -43.49 3.06 -12.91
C LYS A 458 -42.02 2.94 -13.31
N VAL A 459 -41.17 3.83 -12.77
CA VAL A 459 -39.71 3.74 -12.93
C VAL A 459 -39.18 2.37 -12.49
N SER A 460 -39.74 1.80 -11.41
CA SER A 460 -39.41 0.44 -10.95
C SER A 460 -39.73 -0.64 -11.98
N ASP A 461 -40.78 -0.46 -12.77
CA ASP A 461 -41.21 -1.41 -13.80
C ASP A 461 -40.29 -1.30 -15.02
N LEU A 462 -39.89 -0.08 -15.40
CA LEU A 462 -38.89 0.17 -16.45
C LEU A 462 -37.52 -0.40 -16.08
N ASP A 463 -37.07 -0.21 -14.83
CA ASP A 463 -35.81 -0.79 -14.34
C ASP A 463 -35.83 -2.33 -14.38
N LEU A 464 -36.98 -2.94 -14.05
CA LEU A 464 -37.15 -4.39 -14.14
C LEU A 464 -37.12 -4.89 -15.60
N GLN A 465 -37.74 -4.15 -16.53
CA GLN A 465 -37.69 -4.45 -17.98
C GLN A 465 -36.26 -4.33 -18.52
N LEU A 466 -35.51 -3.29 -18.13
CA LEU A 466 -34.11 -3.12 -18.51
C LEU A 466 -33.24 -4.28 -18.01
N ASP A 467 -33.43 -4.71 -16.76
CA ASP A 467 -32.71 -5.84 -16.19
C ASP A 467 -33.06 -7.16 -16.92
N TRP A 468 -34.31 -7.36 -17.34
CA TRP A 468 -34.72 -8.50 -18.17
C TRP A 468 -34.03 -8.50 -19.53
N HIS A 469 -34.05 -7.38 -20.25
CA HIS A 469 -33.43 -7.27 -21.58
C HIS A 469 -31.91 -7.46 -21.53
N ARG A 470 -31.24 -6.93 -20.49
CA ARG A 470 -29.81 -7.15 -20.25
C ARG A 470 -29.48 -8.61 -19.97
N ALA A 471 -30.30 -9.30 -19.18
CA ALA A 471 -30.15 -10.72 -18.91
C ALA A 471 -30.34 -11.57 -20.19
N ARG A 472 -31.32 -11.22 -21.03
CA ARG A 472 -31.56 -11.89 -22.32
C ARG A 472 -30.44 -11.67 -23.33
N GLN A 473 -29.90 -10.46 -23.44
CA GLN A 473 -28.73 -10.17 -24.28
C GLN A 473 -27.49 -10.96 -23.84
N GLN A 474 -27.27 -11.10 -22.53
CA GLN A 474 -26.16 -11.91 -22.01
C GLN A 474 -26.34 -13.40 -22.32
N GLN A 475 -27.56 -13.93 -22.31
CA GLN A 475 -27.82 -15.32 -22.71
C GLN A 475 -27.60 -15.54 -24.21
N LEU A 476 -28.14 -14.65 -25.06
CA LEU A 476 -27.98 -14.74 -26.52
C LEU A 476 -26.50 -14.56 -26.96
N GLY A 477 -25.73 -13.74 -26.24
CA GLY A 477 -24.29 -13.59 -26.48
C GLY A 477 -23.46 -14.82 -26.09
N VAL A 478 -23.98 -15.69 -25.22
CA VAL A 478 -23.33 -16.97 -24.85
C VAL A 478 -23.73 -18.09 -25.81
N GLU A 479 -24.96 -18.08 -26.34
CA GLU A 479 -25.42 -19.04 -27.37
C GLU A 479 -24.77 -18.81 -28.73
N ASN A 480 -24.35 -17.59 -29.06
CA ASN A 480 -23.60 -17.29 -30.29
C ASN A 480 -22.08 -17.54 -30.19
N GLN A 481 -21.58 -18.04 -29.05
CA GLN A 481 -20.17 -18.36 -28.80
C GLN A 481 -19.93 -19.84 -28.44
N ALA A 482 -20.98 -20.66 -28.35
CA ALA A 482 -20.93 -22.11 -28.29
C ALA A 482 -21.17 -22.68 -29.69
#